data_AF-A0A3R6H0Y6-F1
#
_entry.id   AF-A0A3R6H0Y6-F1
#
_cell.length_a   1.000
_cell.length_b   1.000
_cell.length_c   1.000
_cell.angle_alpha   90.00
_cell.angle_beta   90.00
_cell.angle_gamma   90.00
#
_symmetry.space_group_name_H-M   'P 1'
#
loop_
_entity.id
_entity.type
_entity.pdbx_description
1 polymer ?
#
loop_
_entity_poly.entity_id
_entity_poly.type
_entity_poly.pdbx_seq_one_letter_code
_entity_poly.pdbx_strand_id
1 'polypeptide(L)'
;MVTFCHQLNTKLHRCNRIYHKFPVFSTNVSFYNLPMAKIKIQEIMEQKDIKARELIERVPFSRATTYRILRGQKSPTLDDLEEFARELKVPLEDLYESKYSRDHIKNLSQY
;
A
#
# COMPACT_ATOMS: atom_id res chain seq x y z
N MET A 1 -46.32 6.32 -4.75
CA MET A 1 -46.19 7.73 -5.19
C MET A 1 -46.09 8.60 -3.96
N VAL A 2 -44.88 9.00 -3.58
CA VAL A 2 -44.29 10.36 -3.68
C VAL A 2 -44.99 11.42 -2.84
N THR A 3 -44.32 11.83 -1.75
CA THR A 3 -44.09 13.24 -1.35
C THR A 3 -43.14 13.21 -0.13
N PHE A 4 -41.91 13.72 -0.24
CA PHE A 4 -41.52 15.13 0.06
C PHE A 4 -41.85 15.51 1.51
N CYS A 5 -41.03 16.19 2.31
CA CYS A 5 -39.65 16.69 2.29
C CYS A 5 -39.58 17.55 3.56
N HIS A 6 -38.38 17.80 4.09
CA HIS A 6 -38.05 19.00 4.90
C HIS A 6 -38.71 19.03 6.31
N GLN A 7 -38.11 19.49 7.41
CA GLN A 7 -36.88 20.21 7.75
C GLN A 7 -36.92 20.21 9.29
N LEU A 8 -35.83 20.03 10.03
CA LEU A 8 -35.06 21.10 10.70
C LEU A 8 -34.04 20.35 11.59
N ASN A 9 -32.76 20.35 11.26
CA ASN A 9 -31.78 21.33 11.74
C ASN A 9 -31.76 21.47 13.27
N THR A 10 -30.75 20.90 13.94
CA THR A 10 -29.69 21.69 14.59
C THR A 10 -28.70 20.83 15.38
N LYS A 11 -27.41 21.12 15.11
CA LYS A 11 -26.26 21.06 16.03
C LYS A 11 -25.86 19.71 16.67
N LEU A 12 -24.87 19.10 16.02
CA LEU A 12 -23.56 18.70 16.59
C LEU A 12 -23.50 18.56 18.11
N HIS A 13 -23.22 17.35 18.61
CA HIS A 13 -21.99 17.07 19.35
C HIS A 13 -21.79 15.55 19.51
N ARG A 14 -20.53 15.13 19.34
CA ARG A 14 -19.96 13.76 19.51
C ARG A 14 -20.31 12.74 18.43
N CYS A 15 -19.53 12.75 17.35
CA CYS A 15 -19.42 11.59 16.44
C CYS A 15 -18.59 10.51 17.15
N ASN A 16 -19.27 9.63 17.88
CA ASN A 16 -18.70 8.35 18.30
C ASN A 16 -18.77 7.42 17.09
N ARG A 17 -17.69 7.34 16.30
CA ARG A 17 -17.66 6.51 15.10
C ARG A 17 -17.50 5.06 15.53
N ILE A 18 -18.64 4.38 15.63
CA ILE A 18 -18.73 2.94 15.85
C ILE A 18 -18.08 2.26 14.65
N TYR A 19 -16.89 1.69 14.86
CA TYR A 19 -16.30 0.77 13.88
C TYR A 19 -17.19 -0.47 13.83
N HIS A 20 -17.96 -0.61 12.75
CA HIS A 20 -18.51 -1.91 12.40
C HIS A 20 -17.33 -2.87 12.19
N LYS A 21 -17.22 -3.83 13.11
CA LYS A 21 -16.22 -4.89 13.15
C LYS A 21 -16.46 -5.82 11.96
N PHE A 22 -15.96 -5.46 10.79
CA PHE A 22 -15.79 -6.42 9.70
C PHE A 22 -14.87 -7.53 10.21
N PRO A 23 -15.18 -8.82 9.97
CA PRO A 23 -14.25 -9.89 10.29
C PRO A 23 -12.95 -9.62 9.54
N VAL A 24 -11.90 -9.29 10.30
CA VAL A 24 -10.55 -9.12 9.78
C VAL A 24 -10.15 -10.50 9.27
N PHE A 25 -10.21 -10.71 7.96
CA PHE A 25 -9.49 -11.82 7.34
C PHE A 25 -8.01 -11.50 7.48
N SER A 26 -7.46 -11.77 8.68
CA SER A 26 -6.03 -11.79 8.95
C SER A 26 -5.45 -13.02 8.28
N THR A 27 -5.39 -13.01 6.96
CA THR A 27 -4.48 -13.87 6.25
C THR A 27 -3.09 -13.27 6.49
N ASN A 28 -2.35 -13.84 7.44
CA ASN A 28 -0.90 -13.71 7.49
C ASN A 28 -0.33 -14.33 6.21
N VAL A 29 -0.52 -13.67 5.07
CA VAL A 29 0.17 -14.02 3.82
C VAL A 29 1.55 -13.43 3.96
N SER A 30 2.36 -14.14 4.73
CA SER A 30 3.80 -14.04 4.59
C SER A 30 4.15 -14.27 3.12
N PHE A 31 4.66 -13.25 2.45
CA PHE A 31 5.34 -13.39 1.16
C PHE A 31 6.67 -14.16 1.29
N TYR A 32 6.80 -15.02 2.30
CA TYR A 32 7.90 -15.97 2.38
C TYR A 32 7.59 -17.07 1.36
N ASN A 33 8.37 -17.07 0.28
CA ASN A 33 8.44 -18.10 -0.78
C ASN A 33 7.69 -17.84 -2.10
N LEU A 34 7.65 -16.60 -2.61
CA LEU A 34 7.70 -16.43 -4.06
C LEU A 34 9.17 -16.20 -4.45
N PRO A 35 9.90 -17.18 -5.01
CA PRO A 35 11.26 -16.99 -5.52
C PRO A 35 11.35 -16.02 -6.72
N MET A 36 10.30 -15.23 -6.98
CA MET A 36 10.03 -14.59 -8.26
C MET A 36 9.57 -13.13 -8.16
N ALA A 37 9.47 -12.53 -6.97
CA ALA A 37 9.02 -11.14 -6.81
C ALA A 37 10.21 -10.20 -6.52
N LYS A 38 10.64 -9.40 -7.50
CA LYS A 38 11.66 -8.37 -7.34
C LYS A 38 11.02 -7.09 -6.81
N ILE A 39 11.46 -6.61 -5.64
CA ILE A 39 10.97 -5.36 -5.03
C ILE A 39 11.59 -4.15 -5.73
N LYS A 40 10.77 -3.16 -6.12
CA LYS A 40 11.16 -1.99 -6.94
C LYS A 40 11.06 -0.65 -6.20
N ILE A 41 10.98 -0.68 -4.86
CA ILE A 41 10.83 0.53 -4.02
C ILE A 41 11.94 1.56 -4.32
N GLN A 42 13.21 1.13 -4.40
CA GLN A 42 14.32 2.05 -4.69
C GLN A 42 14.24 2.64 -6.11
N GLU A 43 13.91 1.83 -7.12
CA GLU A 43 13.80 2.28 -8.50
C GLU A 43 12.70 3.36 -8.63
N ILE A 44 11.57 3.17 -7.96
CA ILE A 44 10.47 4.15 -7.94
C ILE A 44 10.86 5.42 -7.18
N MET A 45 11.64 5.30 -6.10
CA MET A 45 12.16 6.46 -5.39
C MET A 45 13.09 7.30 -6.27
N GLU A 46 13.99 6.66 -7.03
CA GLU A 46 14.88 7.32 -7.98
C GLU A 46 14.09 8.02 -9.09
N GLN A 47 13.08 7.36 -9.66
CA GLN A 47 12.21 7.95 -10.68
C GLN A 47 11.44 9.19 -10.19
N LYS A 48 11.11 9.23 -8.90
CA LYS A 48 10.37 10.34 -8.27
C LYS A 48 11.25 11.38 -7.57
N ASP A 49 12.57 11.23 -7.65
CA ASP A 49 13.56 12.04 -6.93
C ASP A 49 13.29 12.12 -5.41
N ILE A 50 12.81 11.01 -4.81
CA ILE A 50 12.51 10.93 -3.38
C ILE A 50 13.71 10.35 -2.65
N LYS A 51 14.26 11.12 -1.71
CA LYS A 51 15.35 10.65 -0.86
C LYS A 51 14.84 9.68 0.21
N ALA A 52 15.66 8.68 0.55
CA ALA A 52 15.33 7.72 1.62
C ALA A 52 14.98 8.39 2.95
N ARG A 53 15.62 9.52 3.28
CA ARG A 53 15.32 10.29 4.51
C ARG A 53 13.89 10.82 4.52
N GLU A 54 13.41 11.34 3.39
CA GLU A 54 12.06 11.86 3.27
C GLU A 54 11.03 10.74 3.35
N LEU A 55 11.28 9.60 2.69
CA LEU A 55 10.40 8.44 2.77
C LEU A 55 10.28 7.95 4.21
N ILE A 56 11.39 7.89 4.95
CA ILE A 56 11.44 7.46 6.35
C ILE A 56 10.56 8.32 7.26
N GLU A 57 10.41 9.61 6.98
CA GLU A 57 9.57 10.51 7.77
C GLU A 57 8.08 10.35 7.46
N ARG A 58 7.75 9.77 6.31
CA ARG A 58 6.37 9.61 5.82
C ARG A 58 5.77 8.25 6.19
N VAL A 59 6.60 7.21 6.21
CA VAL A 59 6.13 5.83 6.49
C VAL A 59 5.98 5.58 7.99
N PRO A 60 5.04 4.71 8.41
CA PRO A 60 4.82 4.38 9.82
C PRO A 60 5.89 3.44 10.42
N PHE A 61 6.99 3.19 9.71
CA PHE A 61 8.04 2.26 10.10
C PHE A 61 9.19 2.92 10.87
N SER A 62 9.87 2.13 11.69
CA SER A 62 11.15 2.58 12.26
C SER A 62 12.19 2.81 11.16
N ARG A 63 13.09 3.79 11.37
CA ARG A 63 14.20 4.08 10.43
C ARG A 63 14.99 2.82 10.09
N ALA A 64 15.30 2.00 11.09
CA ALA A 64 16.07 0.78 10.94
C ALA A 64 15.33 -0.26 10.06
N THR A 65 14.02 -0.41 10.26
CA THR A 65 13.17 -1.28 9.44
C THR A 65 13.19 -0.83 7.99
N THR A 66 12.95 0.46 7.73
CA THR A 66 12.94 1.02 6.38
C THR A 66 14.27 0.80 5.68
N TYR A 67 15.41 1.07 6.34
CA TYR A 67 16.73 0.82 5.74
C TYR A 67 16.99 -0.64 5.43
N ARG A 68 16.58 -1.56 6.31
CA ARG A 68 16.71 -3.01 6.07
C ARG A 68 15.87 -3.45 4.87
N ILE A 69 14.66 -2.93 4.72
CA ILE A 69 13.79 -3.21 3.57
C ILE A 69 14.42 -2.66 2.29
N LEU A 70 14.81 -1.38 2.29
CA LEU A 70 15.41 -0.76 1.12
C LEU A 70 16.66 -1.51 0.66
N ARG A 71 17.53 -1.94 1.60
CA ARG A 71 18.75 -2.70 1.26
C ARG A 71 18.51 -4.18 0.91
N GLY A 72 17.26 -4.65 0.90
CA GLY A 72 16.94 -6.06 0.68
C GLY A 72 17.36 -7.01 1.81
N GLN A 73 17.70 -6.48 2.99
CA GLN A 73 18.06 -7.26 4.18
C GLN A 73 16.84 -7.80 4.93
N LYS A 74 15.69 -7.13 4.77
CA LYS A 74 14.39 -7.57 5.28
C LYS A 74 13.41 -7.61 4.10
N SER A 75 12.73 -8.74 3.91
CA SER A 75 11.60 -8.80 3.00
C SER A 75 10.40 -8.05 3.58
N PRO A 76 9.79 -7.10 2.85
CA PRO A 76 8.58 -6.42 3.30
C PRO A 76 7.38 -7.38 3.29
N THR A 77 6.44 -7.19 4.22
CA THR A 77 5.12 -7.83 4.17
C THR A 77 4.21 -7.15 3.15
N LEU A 78 2.99 -7.67 2.95
CA LEU A 78 1.98 -7.00 2.13
C LEU A 78 1.66 -5.61 2.67
N ASP A 79 1.36 -5.55 3.97
CA ASP A 79 1.03 -4.31 4.68
C ASP A 79 2.19 -3.32 4.56
N ASP A 80 3.45 -3.80 4.66
CA ASP A 80 4.62 -2.96 4.46
C ASP A 80 4.60 -2.32 3.05
N LEU A 81 4.31 -3.12 2.02
CA LEU A 81 4.23 -2.66 0.62
C LEU A 81 3.05 -1.71 0.38
N GLU A 82 1.88 -1.96 0.98
CA GLU A 82 0.72 -1.07 0.87
C GLU A 82 1.02 0.33 1.42
N GLU A 83 1.72 0.41 2.55
CA GLU A 83 2.15 1.69 3.12
C GLU A 83 3.18 2.40 2.23
N PHE A 84 4.14 1.68 1.66
CA PHE A 84 5.06 2.26 0.68
C PHE A 84 4.31 2.75 -0.57
N ALA A 85 3.30 2.01 -1.04
CA ALA A 85 2.52 2.37 -2.23
C ALA A 85 1.73 3.65 -1.98
N ARG A 86 1.12 3.75 -0.80
CA ARG A 86 0.38 4.91 -0.32
C ARG A 86 1.28 6.15 -0.27
N GLU A 87 2.46 6.05 0.32
CA GLU A 87 3.38 7.20 0.47
C GLU A 87 4.09 7.58 -0.83
N LEU A 88 4.46 6.60 -1.66
CA LEU A 88 5.05 6.84 -2.98
C LEU A 88 4.00 7.24 -4.03
N LYS A 89 2.70 7.13 -3.71
CA LYS A 89 1.57 7.41 -4.60
C LYS A 89 1.71 6.62 -5.90
N VAL A 90 1.87 5.31 -5.77
CA VAL A 90 1.93 4.36 -6.88
C VAL A 90 1.00 3.19 -6.61
N PRO A 91 0.48 2.52 -7.65
CA PRO A 91 -0.18 1.23 -7.51
C PRO A 91 0.73 0.23 -6.78
N LEU A 92 0.13 -0.67 -5.99
CA LEU A 92 0.86 -1.70 -5.26
C LEU A 92 1.63 -2.63 -6.22
N GLU A 93 1.06 -2.90 -7.39
CA GLU A 93 1.63 -3.78 -8.41
C GLU A 93 2.90 -3.22 -9.05
N ASP A 94 3.14 -1.91 -8.95
CA ASP A 94 4.36 -1.29 -9.47
C ASP A 94 5.54 -1.50 -8.49
N LEU A 95 5.26 -1.74 -7.20
CA LEU A 95 6.29 -1.94 -6.17
C LEU A 95 6.96 -3.30 -6.23
N TYR A 96 6.40 -4.25 -6.97
CA TYR A 96 6.98 -5.57 -7.14
C TYR A 96 6.80 -6.08 -8.56
N GLU A 97 7.83 -6.73 -9.09
CA GLU A 97 7.77 -7.42 -10.37
C GLU A 97 7.78 -8.91 -10.15
N SER A 98 6.82 -9.61 -10.73
CA SER A 98 6.79 -11.07 -10.75
C SER A 98 6.38 -11.58 -12.13
N LYS A 99 6.55 -12.88 -12.38
CA LYS A 99 6.03 -13.54 -13.59
C LYS A 99 4.52 -13.33 -13.82
N TYR A 100 3.79 -12.94 -12.79
CA TYR A 100 2.35 -12.67 -12.85
C TYR A 100 2.03 -11.18 -12.76
N SER A 101 3.04 -10.30 -12.80
CA SER A 101 2.80 -8.85 -12.82
C SER A 101 2.15 -8.44 -14.13
N ARG A 102 1.31 -7.40 -14.06
CA ARG A 102 0.54 -6.86 -15.18
C ARG A 102 1.42 -6.57 -16.40
N ASP A 103 2.62 -6.03 -16.17
CA ASP A 103 3.54 -5.68 -17.25
C ASP A 103 4.15 -6.92 -17.91
N HIS A 104 4.47 -7.95 -17.13
CA HIS A 104 4.93 -9.22 -17.68
C HIS A 104 3.86 -9.90 -18.55
N ILE A 105 2.60 -9.89 -18.09
CA ILE A 105 1.47 -10.46 -18.83
C ILE A 105 1.21 -9.70 -20.13
N LYS A 106 1.27 -8.36 -20.12
CA LYS A 106 1.13 -7.54 -21.34
C LYS A 106 2.16 -7.92 -22.40
N ASN A 107 3.42 -8.08 -21.99
CA ASN A 107 4.50 -8.44 -22.90
C ASN A 107 4.32 -9.85 -23.50
N LEU A 108 3.70 -10.78 -22.79
CA LEU A 108 3.37 -12.11 -23.30
C LEU A 108 2.20 -12.10 -24.29
N SER A 109 1.24 -11.17 -24.15
CA SER A 109 0.06 -11.08 -25.03
C SER A 109 0.34 -10.47 -26.41
N GLN A 110 1.55 -9.93 -26.63
CA GLN A 110 1.95 -9.28 -27.88
C GLN A 110 2.61 -10.23 -28.90
N TYR A 111 2.69 -11.52 -28.56
CA TYR A 111 3.16 -12.60 -29.42
C TYR A 111 2.03 -13.59 -29.67
#